data_AF-A0A3P8WUP0-F1
#
_entry.id   AF-A0A3P8WUP0-F1
#
_cell.length_a   1.000
_cell.length_b   1.000
_cell.length_c   1.000
_cell.angle_alpha   90.00
_cell.angle_beta   90.00
_cell.angle_gamma   90.00
#
_symmetry.space_group_name_H-M   'P 1'
#
loop_
_entity.id
_entity.type
_entity.pdbx_description
1 polymer ?
#
loop_
_entity_poly.entity_id
_entity_poly.type
_entity_poly.pdbx_seq_one_letter_code
_entity_poly.pdbx_strand_id
1 'polypeptide(L)'
;MSHLKSVFQELSVHPDARLRPDIARMSRKELEDRFLQLYDESLLLKQHIHKQDDKIKKHSTKMLRTHVEEIEAELQQLRDEMCKKEAEYEDRLLQVQKVNKLRSHIHNNVTQIKLQKELTDKSNIVTALEGQLQEHKQTLKAGIQKLDEFTEQLKQEKQKSRELENRLQISNTKLELLPQQLTAVEQERDQLQESYNKLLDSIFDVSQQQKGQIQEQQLRLQIVQLETELKADLSVKSDLLQKLKAECETRENLAEENKKLQIQFLKQRNELDKLKHRVKLHTGQSKSNKDNKHPSDLSPPDRVQEKECNRADSWIQEHQSETIPELEKAKQLFCKDNKISGNYKAELEALQQKMDSDRDIYEQKLEHQTKLLHTSMAKIKTLQAHLRDITYCPKTHVFRQGVTDEVEEYNFDEKIHLKHGEVVIELQIVCAKLAPSLLKNLGDSEPCTFCTYSFYLFKMHSTPVVVGNRPNYDYKSKYVVSMDDHFLNYLSRGSVTVDLHQAIGADWRTLASGQLPLQQLLKQDRKIHGTIQLDSAELGSVGSVDYWMRLVTESRQSIKDTVIPGGDISYSLLAEAQNLHLLPKVKYKTITNGRHAKGSHSLIPQIT
;
A
#
# COMPACT_ATOMS: atom_id res chain seq x y z
N MET A 1 -42.76 42.17 -76.06
CA MET A 1 -42.41 42.96 -77.26
C MET A 1 -43.54 43.08 -78.28
N SER A 2 -44.39 42.07 -78.47
CA SER A 2 -45.49 42.07 -79.47
C SER A 2 -46.40 43.32 -79.43
N HIS A 3 -46.98 43.66 -78.27
CA HIS A 3 -47.93 44.79 -78.17
C HIS A 3 -47.34 46.16 -78.56
N LEU A 4 -46.03 46.39 -78.36
CA LEU A 4 -45.37 47.64 -78.73
C LEU A 4 -45.32 47.86 -80.25
N LYS A 5 -45.30 46.79 -81.07
CA LYS A 5 -45.47 46.92 -82.53
C LYS A 5 -46.90 47.30 -82.91
N SER A 6 -47.91 46.77 -82.21
CA SER A 6 -49.32 47.07 -82.48
C SER A 6 -49.63 48.54 -82.29
N VAL A 7 -49.23 49.13 -81.16
CA VAL A 7 -49.49 50.55 -80.83
C VAL A 7 -48.79 51.50 -81.82
N PHE A 8 -47.57 51.16 -82.27
CA PHE A 8 -46.89 51.94 -83.32
C PHE A 8 -47.56 51.85 -84.70
N GLN A 9 -48.26 50.74 -84.97
CA GLN A 9 -48.94 50.53 -86.25
C GLN A 9 -50.32 51.22 -86.28
N GLU A 10 -51.01 51.33 -85.15
CA GLU A 10 -52.23 52.14 -85.00
C GLU A 10 -51.94 53.64 -85.09
N LEU A 11 -50.86 54.12 -84.45
CA LEU A 11 -50.41 55.53 -84.55
C LEU A 11 -49.99 55.94 -85.96
N SER A 12 -49.76 55.00 -86.88
CA SER A 12 -49.47 55.29 -88.29
C SER A 12 -50.73 55.53 -89.14
N VAL A 13 -51.94 55.37 -88.60
CA VAL A 13 -53.21 55.52 -89.32
C VAL A 13 -53.87 56.85 -88.96
N HIS A 14 -53.28 57.96 -89.41
CA HIS A 14 -53.97 59.27 -89.41
C HIS A 14 -54.47 59.59 -90.82
N PRO A 15 -55.77 59.41 -91.11
CA PRO A 15 -56.33 59.64 -92.44
C PRO A 15 -56.55 61.13 -92.67
N ASP A 16 -55.50 61.85 -93.05
CA ASP A 16 -55.64 63.26 -93.43
C ASP A 16 -54.76 63.66 -94.62
N ALA A 17 -54.97 62.94 -95.72
CA ALA A 17 -54.62 63.41 -97.06
C ALA A 17 -55.54 64.58 -97.48
N ARG A 18 -55.56 65.67 -96.68
CA ARG A 18 -56.21 66.94 -97.08
C ARG A 18 -55.62 67.33 -98.42
N LEU A 19 -56.46 67.32 -99.46
CA LEU A 19 -56.17 67.82 -100.80
C LEU A 19 -55.40 69.14 -100.63
N ARG A 20 -54.08 69.16 -100.91
CA ARG A 20 -53.30 70.40 -100.80
C ARG A 20 -53.85 71.35 -101.88
N PRO A 21 -54.56 72.42 -101.51
CA PRO A 21 -55.08 73.37 -102.49
C PRO A 21 -53.90 74.04 -103.17
N ASP A 22 -54.02 74.26 -104.47
CA ASP A 22 -52.97 74.85 -105.29
C ASP A 22 -52.75 76.33 -104.89
N ILE A 23 -51.71 76.56 -104.10
CA ILE A 23 -51.40 77.84 -103.44
C ILE A 23 -51.28 78.98 -104.47
N ALA A 24 -50.87 78.66 -105.70
CA ALA A 24 -50.73 79.63 -106.79
C ALA A 24 -52.08 80.13 -107.37
N ARG A 25 -53.20 79.50 -107.03
CA ARG A 25 -54.55 79.85 -107.53
C ARG A 25 -55.49 80.44 -106.46
N MET A 26 -55.05 80.49 -105.20
CA MET A 26 -55.83 81.07 -104.09
C MET A 26 -55.65 82.58 -104.01
N SER A 27 -56.69 83.32 -103.61
CA SER A 27 -56.54 84.75 -103.33
C SER A 27 -55.76 84.98 -102.03
N ARG A 28 -55.15 86.17 -101.90
CA ARG A 28 -54.44 86.57 -100.66
C ARG A 28 -55.30 86.39 -99.42
N LYS A 29 -56.60 86.72 -99.50
CA LYS A 29 -57.52 86.62 -98.37
C LYS A 29 -57.75 85.16 -97.96
N GLU A 30 -57.93 84.24 -98.92
CA GLU A 30 -58.07 82.81 -98.62
C GLU A 30 -56.81 82.22 -97.98
N LEU A 31 -55.63 82.75 -98.31
CA LEU A 31 -54.36 82.37 -97.68
C LEU A 31 -54.23 82.93 -96.26
N GLU A 32 -54.69 84.16 -96.01
CA GLU A 32 -54.74 84.77 -94.67
C GLU A 32 -55.76 84.05 -93.78
N ASP A 33 -57.01 83.86 -94.23
CA ASP A 33 -58.07 83.13 -93.51
C ASP A 33 -57.63 81.69 -93.16
N ARG A 34 -56.95 81.01 -94.08
CA ARG A 34 -56.42 79.65 -93.87
C ARG A 34 -55.19 79.61 -92.98
N PHE A 35 -54.36 80.66 -92.97
CA PHE A 35 -53.26 80.79 -92.00
C PHE A 35 -53.82 80.93 -90.58
N LEU A 36 -54.87 81.75 -90.38
CA LEU A 36 -55.57 81.84 -89.09
C LEU A 36 -56.12 80.47 -88.67
N GLN A 37 -56.84 79.77 -89.56
CA GLN A 37 -57.40 78.45 -89.25
C GLN A 37 -56.33 77.43 -88.83
N LEU A 38 -55.18 77.38 -89.52
CA LEU A 38 -54.07 76.48 -89.19
C LEU A 38 -53.33 76.90 -87.90
N TYR A 39 -53.29 78.21 -87.60
CA TYR A 39 -52.74 78.74 -86.35
C TYR A 39 -53.62 78.32 -85.16
N ASP A 40 -54.94 78.42 -85.28
CA ASP A 40 -55.89 77.99 -84.25
C ASP A 40 -55.89 76.47 -84.06
N GLU A 41 -55.82 75.69 -85.16
CA GLU A 41 -55.67 74.22 -85.10
C GLU A 41 -54.35 73.83 -84.39
N SER A 42 -53.24 74.52 -84.68
CA SER A 42 -51.95 74.33 -84.01
C SER A 42 -51.98 74.72 -82.53
N LEU A 43 -52.67 75.82 -82.18
CA LEU A 43 -52.84 76.26 -80.80
C LEU A 43 -53.67 75.27 -79.98
N LEU A 44 -54.77 74.76 -80.55
CA LEU A 44 -55.61 73.74 -79.93
C LEU A 44 -54.85 72.41 -79.74
N LEU A 45 -54.08 71.98 -80.74
CA LEU A 45 -53.22 70.80 -80.65
C LEU A 45 -52.16 70.95 -79.55
N LYS A 46 -51.50 72.11 -79.44
CA LYS A 46 -50.54 72.40 -78.36
C LYS A 46 -51.19 72.35 -76.98
N GLN A 47 -52.40 72.89 -76.82
CA GLN A 47 -53.17 72.75 -75.59
C GLN A 47 -53.52 71.30 -75.29
N HIS A 48 -53.83 70.47 -76.31
CA HIS A 48 -54.10 69.05 -76.12
C HIS A 48 -52.85 68.29 -75.66
N ILE A 49 -51.69 68.53 -76.29
CA ILE A 49 -50.40 67.94 -75.92
C ILE A 49 -50.06 68.27 -74.46
N HIS A 50 -50.11 69.53 -74.03
CA HIS A 50 -49.85 69.88 -72.63
C HIS A 50 -50.85 69.21 -71.65
N LYS A 51 -52.13 69.07 -72.04
CA LYS A 51 -53.12 68.32 -71.25
C LYS A 51 -52.85 66.81 -71.22
N GLN A 52 -52.15 66.24 -72.20
CA GLN A 52 -51.65 64.86 -72.17
C GLN A 52 -50.37 64.75 -71.33
N ASP A 53 -49.38 65.62 -71.53
CA ASP A 53 -48.13 65.67 -70.74
C ASP A 53 -48.42 65.73 -69.24
N ASP A 54 -49.34 66.59 -68.81
CA ASP A 54 -49.70 66.73 -67.40
C ASP A 54 -50.48 65.53 -66.87
N LYS A 55 -51.20 64.79 -67.73
CA LYS A 55 -51.75 63.48 -67.35
C LYS A 55 -50.63 62.46 -67.19
N ILE A 56 -49.69 62.37 -68.14
CA ILE A 56 -48.56 61.44 -68.12
C ILE A 56 -47.72 61.68 -66.86
N LYS A 57 -47.28 62.92 -66.61
CA LYS A 57 -46.55 63.30 -65.38
C LYS A 57 -47.30 62.87 -64.12
N LYS A 58 -48.61 63.12 -64.02
CA LYS A 58 -49.42 62.70 -62.87
C LYS A 58 -49.50 61.18 -62.70
N HIS A 59 -49.61 60.42 -63.79
CA HIS A 59 -49.63 58.96 -63.73
C HIS A 59 -48.24 58.39 -63.37
N SER A 60 -47.16 58.90 -63.97
CA SER A 60 -45.78 58.53 -63.61
C SER A 60 -45.46 58.88 -62.16
N THR A 61 -45.83 60.07 -61.67
CA THR A 61 -45.65 60.43 -60.25
C THR A 61 -46.49 59.54 -59.33
N LYS A 62 -47.72 59.16 -59.71
CA LYS A 62 -48.52 58.23 -58.90
C LYS A 62 -47.92 56.83 -58.87
N MET A 63 -47.49 56.30 -60.01
CA MET A 63 -46.84 54.98 -60.13
C MET A 63 -45.54 54.92 -59.33
N LEU A 64 -44.71 55.97 -59.39
CA LEU A 64 -43.48 56.05 -58.60
C LEU A 64 -43.77 56.12 -57.10
N ARG A 65 -44.84 56.82 -56.67
CA ARG A 65 -45.25 56.84 -55.26
C ARG A 65 -45.73 55.47 -54.78
N THR A 66 -46.65 54.82 -55.50
CA THR A 66 -47.12 53.48 -55.09
C THR A 66 -45.98 52.47 -55.04
N HIS A 67 -45.01 52.55 -55.96
CA HIS A 67 -43.86 51.66 -55.93
C HIS A 67 -42.86 51.96 -54.80
N VAL A 68 -42.71 53.22 -54.39
CA VAL A 68 -41.96 53.57 -53.17
C VAL A 68 -42.71 53.11 -51.92
N GLU A 69 -44.02 53.31 -51.85
CA GLU A 69 -44.90 52.86 -50.76
C GLU A 69 -44.87 51.32 -50.61
N GLU A 70 -44.82 50.57 -51.72
CA GLU A 70 -44.60 49.11 -51.77
C GLU A 70 -43.24 48.72 -51.17
N ILE A 71 -42.14 49.33 -51.64
CA ILE A 71 -40.78 49.03 -51.17
C ILE A 71 -40.61 49.42 -49.69
N GLU A 72 -41.18 50.54 -49.25
CA GLU A 72 -41.15 50.96 -47.84
C GLU A 72 -41.92 49.97 -46.94
N ALA A 73 -43.05 49.41 -47.41
CA ALA A 73 -43.78 48.37 -46.70
C ALA A 73 -43.01 47.05 -46.61
N GLU A 74 -42.39 46.58 -47.70
CA GLU A 74 -41.54 45.38 -47.71
C GLU A 74 -40.33 45.55 -46.76
N LEU A 75 -39.67 46.71 -46.80
CA LEU A 75 -38.57 47.04 -45.89
C LEU A 75 -39.00 47.10 -44.43
N GLN A 76 -40.22 47.57 -44.12
CA GLN A 76 -40.73 47.56 -42.75
C GLN A 76 -41.07 46.14 -42.28
N GLN A 77 -41.70 45.31 -43.12
CA GLN A 77 -41.95 43.90 -42.77
C GLN A 77 -40.64 43.17 -42.47
N LEU A 78 -39.61 43.36 -43.29
CA LEU A 78 -38.31 42.71 -43.09
C LEU A 78 -37.62 43.18 -41.79
N ARG A 79 -37.77 44.46 -41.42
CA ARG A 79 -37.32 44.97 -40.11
C ARG A 79 -38.08 44.31 -38.96
N ASP A 80 -39.40 44.22 -39.05
CA ASP A 80 -40.22 43.59 -38.02
C ASP A 80 -39.90 42.09 -37.85
N GLU A 81 -39.55 41.39 -38.93
CA GLU A 81 -39.10 39.99 -38.89
C GLU A 81 -37.71 39.85 -38.25
N MET A 82 -36.77 40.75 -38.55
CA MET A 82 -35.46 40.80 -37.89
C MET A 82 -35.59 41.07 -36.39
N CYS A 83 -36.37 42.07 -35.97
CA CYS A 83 -36.62 42.37 -34.55
C CYS A 83 -37.22 41.16 -33.79
N LYS A 84 -38.15 40.41 -34.41
CA LYS A 84 -38.71 39.18 -33.82
C LYS A 84 -37.66 38.08 -33.68
N LYS A 85 -36.76 37.95 -34.66
CA LYS A 85 -35.67 36.96 -34.63
C LYS A 85 -34.62 37.33 -33.58
N GLU A 86 -34.26 38.60 -33.46
CA GLU A 86 -33.36 39.09 -32.41
C GLU A 86 -33.91 38.78 -31.02
N ALA A 87 -35.19 39.06 -30.75
CA ALA A 87 -35.85 38.68 -29.51
C ALA A 87 -35.86 37.16 -29.26
N GLU A 88 -36.14 36.34 -30.29
CA GLU A 88 -36.03 34.87 -30.18
C GLU A 88 -34.61 34.40 -29.83
N TYR A 89 -33.56 35.09 -30.30
CA TYR A 89 -32.18 34.77 -29.97
C TYR A 89 -31.80 35.20 -28.54
N GLU A 90 -32.28 36.35 -28.06
CA GLU A 90 -32.09 36.79 -26.68
C GLU A 90 -32.76 35.83 -25.68
N ASP A 91 -34.01 35.41 -25.92
CA ASP A 91 -34.70 34.43 -25.07
C ASP A 91 -33.97 33.08 -25.01
N ARG A 92 -33.49 32.59 -26.17
CA ARG A 92 -32.66 31.36 -26.25
C ARG A 92 -31.34 31.53 -25.49
N LEU A 93 -30.68 32.69 -25.59
CA LEU A 93 -29.45 32.97 -24.87
C LEU A 93 -29.69 33.01 -23.36
N LEU A 94 -30.78 33.63 -22.90
CA LEU A 94 -31.20 33.63 -21.49
C LEU A 94 -31.54 32.22 -20.99
N GLN A 95 -32.16 31.38 -21.83
CA GLN A 95 -32.42 29.97 -21.51
C GLN A 95 -31.11 29.18 -21.36
N VAL A 96 -30.16 29.34 -22.29
CA VAL A 96 -28.83 28.71 -22.21
C VAL A 96 -28.05 29.19 -20.98
N GLN A 97 -28.12 30.47 -20.63
CA GLN A 97 -27.52 30.99 -19.39
C GLN A 97 -28.14 30.37 -18.13
N LYS A 98 -29.48 30.20 -18.08
CA LYS A 98 -30.17 29.51 -16.97
C LYS A 98 -29.72 28.05 -16.86
N VAL A 99 -29.65 27.32 -17.97
CA VAL A 99 -29.16 25.93 -18.02
C VAL A 99 -27.69 25.84 -17.59
N ASN A 100 -26.82 26.75 -18.03
CA ASN A 100 -25.41 26.76 -17.62
C ASN A 100 -25.22 27.07 -16.13
N LYS A 101 -26.03 27.96 -15.55
CA LYS A 101 -26.05 28.21 -14.09
C LYS A 101 -26.45 26.94 -13.31
N LEU A 102 -27.50 26.24 -13.75
CA LEU A 102 -27.92 24.97 -13.15
C LEU A 102 -26.85 23.88 -13.32
N ARG A 103 -26.24 23.74 -14.50
CA ARG A 103 -25.16 22.78 -14.78
C ARG A 103 -23.93 23.05 -13.92
N SER A 104 -23.58 24.31 -13.70
CA SER A 104 -22.50 24.71 -12.78
C SER A 104 -22.81 24.34 -11.32
N HIS A 105 -24.03 24.62 -10.84
CA HIS A 105 -24.45 24.22 -9.50
C HIS A 105 -24.44 22.69 -9.32
N ILE A 106 -24.96 21.93 -10.29
CA ILE A 106 -24.90 20.46 -10.30
C ILE A 106 -23.45 19.96 -10.29
N HIS A 107 -22.55 20.57 -11.08
CA HIS A 107 -21.14 20.21 -11.11
C HIS A 107 -20.44 20.46 -9.76
N ASN A 108 -20.74 21.57 -9.10
CA ASN A 108 -20.22 21.89 -7.77
C ASN A 108 -20.75 20.88 -6.74
N ASN A 109 -22.04 20.57 -6.74
CA ASN A 109 -22.64 19.59 -5.83
C ASN A 109 -22.06 18.18 -6.05
N VAL A 110 -21.86 17.75 -7.30
CA VAL A 110 -21.19 16.47 -7.64
C VAL A 110 -19.74 16.46 -7.16
N THR A 111 -19.03 17.57 -7.24
CA THR A 111 -17.65 17.70 -6.75
C THR A 111 -17.59 17.66 -5.22
N GLN A 112 -18.52 18.33 -4.54
CA GLN A 112 -18.67 18.26 -3.09
C GLN A 112 -19.00 16.84 -2.63
N ILE A 113 -19.91 16.12 -3.31
CA ILE A 113 -20.23 14.72 -3.01
C ILE A 113 -19.02 13.80 -3.19
N LYS A 114 -18.20 14.01 -4.24
CA LYS A 114 -16.94 13.27 -4.44
C LYS A 114 -15.94 13.52 -3.30
N LEU A 115 -15.71 14.78 -2.94
CA LEU A 115 -14.81 15.16 -1.85
C LEU A 115 -15.29 14.63 -0.50
N GLN A 116 -16.60 14.69 -0.23
CA GLN A 116 -17.21 14.15 0.97
C GLN A 116 -17.06 12.62 1.02
N LYS A 117 -17.26 11.92 -0.11
CA LYS A 117 -17.01 10.47 -0.19
C LYS A 117 -15.55 10.13 0.05
N GLU A 118 -14.60 10.81 -0.59
CA GLU A 118 -13.17 10.59 -0.33
C GLU A 118 -12.80 10.83 1.14
N LEU A 119 -13.44 11.81 1.79
CA LEU A 119 -13.23 12.09 3.20
C LEU A 119 -13.82 10.99 4.09
N THR A 120 -15.01 10.46 3.79
CA THR A 120 -15.55 9.28 4.50
C THR A 120 -14.70 8.03 4.28
N ASP A 121 -14.26 7.78 3.04
CA ASP A 121 -13.43 6.62 2.71
C ASP A 121 -12.07 6.71 3.45
N LYS A 122 -11.44 7.89 3.51
CA LYS A 122 -10.23 8.15 4.31
C LYS A 122 -10.50 8.02 5.82
N SER A 123 -11.64 8.50 6.33
CA SER A 123 -12.02 8.36 7.75
C SER A 123 -12.26 6.90 8.16
N ASN A 124 -12.81 6.09 7.26
CA ASN A 124 -12.99 4.65 7.47
C ASN A 124 -11.64 3.91 7.50
N ILE A 125 -10.67 4.33 6.67
CA ILE A 125 -9.29 3.81 6.72
C ILE A 125 -8.59 4.21 8.02
N VAL A 126 -8.72 5.47 8.47
CA VAL A 126 -8.13 5.93 9.73
C VAL A 126 -8.68 5.15 10.93
N THR A 127 -10.01 5.01 11.05
CA THR A 127 -10.63 4.27 12.16
C THR A 127 -10.28 2.77 12.15
N ALA A 128 -10.09 2.16 10.97
CA ALA A 128 -9.58 0.79 10.87
C ALA A 128 -8.10 0.67 11.34
N LEU A 129 -7.24 1.63 10.98
CA LEU A 129 -5.85 1.68 11.44
C LEU A 129 -5.74 1.97 12.94
N GLU A 130 -6.60 2.82 13.50
CA GLU A 130 -6.71 3.04 14.95
C GLU A 130 -7.12 1.77 15.69
N GLY A 131 -8.04 0.98 15.11
CA GLY A 131 -8.39 -0.36 15.59
C GLY A 131 -7.19 -1.31 15.64
N GLN A 132 -6.47 -1.45 14.52
CA GLN A 132 -5.26 -2.28 14.45
C GLN A 132 -4.16 -1.82 15.43
N LEU A 133 -3.96 -0.50 15.56
CA LEU A 133 -3.01 0.07 16.53
C LEU A 133 -3.39 -0.28 17.98
N GLN A 134 -4.69 -0.25 18.30
CA GLN A 134 -5.19 -0.63 19.62
C GLN A 134 -5.07 -2.14 19.88
N GLU A 135 -5.28 -3.01 18.88
CA GLU A 135 -5.04 -4.45 18.98
C GLU A 135 -3.55 -4.78 19.18
N HIS A 136 -2.66 -4.14 18.41
CA HIS A 136 -1.21 -4.25 18.60
C HIS A 136 -0.78 -3.76 19.99
N LYS A 137 -1.35 -2.66 20.49
CA LYS A 137 -1.10 -2.14 21.83
C LYS A 137 -1.57 -3.08 22.95
N GLN A 138 -2.70 -3.76 22.78
CA GLN A 138 -3.16 -4.81 23.70
C GLN A 138 -2.25 -6.04 23.66
N THR A 139 -1.85 -6.47 22.46
CA THR A 139 -0.94 -7.61 22.26
C THR A 139 0.43 -7.35 22.87
N LEU A 140 0.99 -6.14 22.67
CA LEU A 140 2.23 -5.71 23.31
C LEU A 140 2.12 -5.67 24.83
N LYS A 141 1.01 -5.18 25.39
CA LYS A 141 0.76 -5.19 26.83
C LYS A 141 0.75 -6.63 27.40
N ALA A 142 0.08 -7.57 26.72
CA ALA A 142 0.09 -8.97 27.10
C ALA A 142 1.48 -9.63 26.96
N GLY A 143 2.28 -9.20 25.98
CA GLY A 143 3.68 -9.60 25.83
C GLY A 143 4.57 -9.11 26.98
N ILE A 144 4.38 -7.86 27.42
CA ILE A 144 5.09 -7.28 28.57
C ILE A 144 4.71 -8.04 29.86
N GLN A 145 3.43 -8.31 30.09
CA GLN A 145 2.98 -9.08 31.26
C GLN A 145 3.63 -10.48 31.32
N LYS A 146 3.79 -11.16 30.18
CA LYS A 146 4.53 -12.44 30.11
C LYS A 146 6.03 -12.29 30.37
N LEU A 147 6.64 -11.19 29.96
CA LEU A 147 8.04 -10.88 30.30
C LEU A 147 8.21 -10.61 31.80
N ASP A 148 7.26 -9.96 32.45
CA ASP A 148 7.25 -9.77 33.91
C ASP A 148 7.09 -11.12 34.64
N GLU A 149 6.16 -11.97 34.19
CA GLU A 149 5.98 -13.34 34.70
C GLU A 149 7.26 -14.18 34.58
N PHE A 150 7.90 -14.21 33.40
CA PHE A 150 9.17 -14.92 33.20
C PHE A 150 10.34 -14.31 34.00
N THR A 151 10.34 -12.99 34.20
CA THR A 151 11.36 -12.32 35.01
C THR A 151 11.24 -12.70 36.48
N GLU A 152 10.02 -12.79 37.02
CA GLU A 152 9.78 -13.23 38.39
C GLU A 152 10.08 -14.74 38.57
N GLN A 153 9.74 -15.59 37.59
CA GLN A 153 10.15 -16.99 37.58
C GLN A 153 11.69 -17.14 37.58
N LEU A 154 12.40 -16.38 36.73
CA LEU A 154 13.87 -16.38 36.68
C LEU A 154 14.49 -15.88 38.00
N LYS A 155 13.84 -14.91 38.67
CA LYS A 155 14.24 -14.40 39.99
C LYS A 155 14.05 -15.46 41.08
N GLN A 156 12.94 -16.19 41.07
CA GLN A 156 12.71 -17.33 41.98
C GLN A 156 13.73 -18.45 41.74
N GLU A 157 14.02 -18.81 40.50
CA GLU A 157 14.98 -19.89 40.20
C GLU A 157 16.42 -19.52 40.57
N LYS A 158 16.81 -18.25 40.36
CA LYS A 158 18.07 -17.70 40.88
C LYS A 158 18.14 -17.70 42.42
N GLN A 159 17.02 -17.51 43.11
CA GLN A 159 16.98 -17.62 44.56
C GLN A 159 17.15 -19.08 45.02
N LYS A 160 16.40 -20.03 44.46
CA LYS A 160 16.59 -21.48 44.73
C LYS A 160 18.03 -21.93 44.48
N SER A 161 18.63 -21.45 43.39
CA SER A 161 20.03 -21.74 43.04
C SER A 161 20.99 -21.28 44.16
N ARG A 162 20.82 -20.06 44.68
CA ARG A 162 21.60 -19.55 45.83
C ARG A 162 21.32 -20.32 47.13
N GLU A 163 20.09 -20.76 47.36
CA GLU A 163 19.74 -21.59 48.53
C GLU A 163 20.40 -22.97 48.47
N LEU A 164 20.49 -23.58 47.28
CA LEU A 164 21.23 -24.82 47.05
C LEU A 164 22.75 -24.61 47.16
N GLU A 165 23.28 -23.52 46.61
CA GLU A 165 24.69 -23.14 46.68
C GLU A 165 25.13 -22.91 48.15
N ASN A 166 24.33 -22.16 48.93
CA ASN A 166 24.54 -22.01 50.38
C ASN A 166 24.49 -23.36 51.13
N ARG A 167 23.59 -24.27 50.76
CA ARG A 167 23.54 -25.63 51.36
C ARG A 167 24.77 -26.46 51.00
N LEU A 168 25.29 -26.34 49.78
CA LEU A 168 26.54 -26.97 49.36
C LEU A 168 27.74 -26.37 50.11
N GLN A 169 27.80 -25.05 50.28
CA GLN A 169 28.83 -24.35 51.07
C GLN A 169 28.86 -24.86 52.53
N ILE A 170 27.68 -25.04 53.16
CA ILE A 170 27.53 -25.61 54.51
C ILE A 170 27.87 -27.11 54.55
N SER A 171 27.70 -27.84 53.45
CA SER A 171 28.12 -29.24 53.35
C SER A 171 29.64 -29.38 53.18
N ASN A 172 30.25 -28.51 52.36
CA ASN A 172 31.68 -28.51 52.10
C ASN A 172 32.48 -28.12 53.35
N THR A 173 32.08 -27.06 54.06
CA THR A 173 32.72 -26.67 55.33
C THR A 173 32.62 -27.75 56.42
N LYS A 174 31.56 -28.57 56.42
CA LYS A 174 31.47 -29.77 57.29
C LYS A 174 32.41 -30.90 56.82
N LEU A 175 32.53 -31.11 55.51
CA LEU A 175 33.48 -32.06 54.92
C LEU A 175 34.95 -31.65 55.12
N GLU A 176 35.24 -30.35 55.23
CA GLU A 176 36.58 -29.80 55.58
C GLU A 176 36.91 -29.96 57.07
N LEU A 177 35.89 -29.91 57.95
CA LEU A 177 36.06 -30.11 59.39
C LEU A 177 36.30 -31.57 59.78
N LEU A 178 35.71 -32.52 59.04
CA LEU A 178 35.84 -33.96 59.32
C LEU A 178 37.30 -34.47 59.30
N PRO A 179 38.16 -34.12 58.32
CA PRO A 179 39.59 -34.41 58.37
C PRO A 179 40.29 -33.86 59.61
N GLN A 180 39.95 -32.65 60.07
CA GLN A 180 40.55 -32.08 61.29
C GLN A 180 40.19 -32.93 62.52
N GLN A 181 38.91 -33.30 62.65
CA GLN A 181 38.45 -34.22 63.70
C GLN A 181 39.12 -35.60 63.60
N LEU A 182 39.30 -36.13 62.38
CA LEU A 182 40.00 -37.40 62.17
C LEU A 182 41.46 -37.30 62.65
N THR A 183 42.20 -36.28 62.23
CA THR A 183 43.60 -36.10 62.65
C THR A 183 43.77 -35.90 64.16
N ALA A 184 42.80 -35.30 64.84
CA ALA A 184 42.80 -35.21 66.31
C ALA A 184 42.63 -36.60 66.95
N VAL A 185 41.67 -37.40 66.48
CA VAL A 185 41.47 -38.78 66.97
C VAL A 185 42.65 -39.69 66.62
N GLU A 186 43.32 -39.49 65.49
CA GLU A 186 44.55 -40.20 65.15
C GLU A 186 45.72 -39.80 66.08
N GLN A 187 45.85 -38.52 66.44
CA GLN A 187 46.83 -38.07 67.44
C GLN A 187 46.52 -38.64 68.84
N GLU A 188 45.25 -38.70 69.25
CA GLU A 188 44.84 -39.34 70.51
C GLU A 188 45.14 -40.86 70.49
N ARG A 189 44.84 -41.55 69.39
CA ARG A 189 45.20 -42.96 69.17
C ARG A 189 46.70 -43.18 69.30
N ASP A 190 47.50 -42.33 68.66
CA ASP A 190 48.96 -42.50 68.62
C ASP A 190 49.60 -42.18 69.97
N GLN A 191 49.08 -41.18 70.71
CA GLN A 191 49.45 -40.94 72.11
C GLN A 191 49.07 -42.11 73.02
N LEU A 192 47.87 -42.69 72.85
CA LEU A 192 47.45 -43.89 73.58
C LEU A 192 48.34 -45.09 73.25
N GLN A 193 48.67 -45.32 71.99
CA GLN A 193 49.59 -46.38 71.56
C GLN A 193 51.00 -46.17 72.10
N GLU A 194 51.51 -44.92 72.12
CA GLU A 194 52.80 -44.61 72.74
C GLU A 194 52.77 -44.86 74.27
N SER A 195 51.67 -44.52 74.95
CA SER A 195 51.49 -44.81 76.38
C SER A 195 51.39 -46.32 76.69
N TYR A 196 50.74 -47.08 75.80
CA TYR A 196 50.61 -48.53 75.88
C TYR A 196 51.96 -49.21 75.65
N ASN A 197 52.74 -48.76 74.66
CA ASN A 197 54.09 -49.26 74.41
C ASN A 197 55.02 -48.94 75.60
N LYS A 198 55.00 -47.72 76.13
CA LYS A 198 55.75 -47.34 77.35
C LYS A 198 55.39 -48.22 78.56
N LEU A 199 54.13 -48.64 78.68
CA LEU A 199 53.69 -49.58 79.71
C LEU A 199 54.19 -51.01 79.44
N LEU A 200 54.14 -51.49 78.19
CA LEU A 200 54.70 -52.78 77.80
C LEU A 200 56.21 -52.84 78.06
N ASP A 201 56.97 -51.84 77.61
CA ASP A 201 58.43 -51.76 77.79
C ASP A 201 58.81 -51.71 79.29
N SER A 202 57.95 -51.10 80.12
CA SER A 202 58.11 -51.08 81.59
C SER A 202 57.78 -52.43 82.26
N ILE A 203 56.83 -53.19 81.72
CA ILE A 203 56.46 -54.54 82.19
C ILE A 203 57.49 -55.59 81.75
N PHE A 204 58.01 -55.45 80.53
CA PHE A 204 59.03 -56.32 79.92
C PHE A 204 60.46 -55.81 80.09
N ASP A 205 60.71 -54.88 81.03
CA ASP A 205 62.06 -54.37 81.30
C ASP A 205 63.02 -55.52 81.64
N VAL A 206 63.99 -55.71 80.75
CA VAL A 206 65.04 -56.72 80.84
C VAL A 206 65.83 -56.57 82.15
N SER A 207 65.93 -55.37 82.73
CA SER A 207 66.58 -55.16 84.03
C SER A 207 65.86 -55.88 85.18
N GLN A 208 64.53 -55.93 85.14
CA GLN A 208 63.71 -56.58 86.16
C GLN A 208 63.72 -58.11 85.97
N GLN A 209 63.70 -58.59 84.73
CA GLN A 209 63.90 -60.02 84.43
C GLN A 209 65.29 -60.50 84.84
N GLN A 210 66.35 -59.71 84.59
CA GLN A 210 67.71 -60.03 85.01
C GLN A 210 67.87 -60.03 86.53
N LYS A 211 67.26 -59.07 87.27
CA LYS A 211 67.20 -59.11 88.74
C LYS A 211 66.58 -60.42 89.25
N GLY A 212 65.45 -60.83 88.68
CA GLY A 212 64.78 -62.09 89.02
C GLY A 212 65.69 -63.29 88.81
N GLN A 213 66.36 -63.38 87.65
CA GLN A 213 67.29 -64.47 87.35
C GLN A 213 68.52 -64.50 88.28
N ILE A 214 69.08 -63.34 88.66
CA ILE A 214 70.20 -63.27 89.60
C ILE A 214 69.77 -63.74 91.00
N GLN A 215 68.59 -63.29 91.47
CA GLN A 215 68.03 -63.74 92.75
C GLN A 215 67.72 -65.25 92.75
N GLU A 216 67.19 -65.78 91.65
CA GLU A 216 66.92 -67.22 91.49
C GLU A 216 68.23 -68.04 91.51
N GLN A 217 69.28 -67.60 90.82
CA GLN A 217 70.59 -68.25 90.86
C GLN A 217 71.21 -68.22 92.27
N GLN A 218 71.07 -67.10 92.98
CA GLN A 218 71.57 -66.95 94.35
C GLN A 218 70.86 -67.90 95.33
N LEU A 219 69.54 -68.05 95.22
CA LEU A 219 68.75 -69.03 95.99
C LEU A 219 69.10 -70.48 95.62
N ARG A 220 69.30 -70.78 94.33
CA ARG A 220 69.72 -72.12 93.87
C ARG A 220 71.07 -72.54 94.46
N LEU A 221 72.05 -71.64 94.54
CA LEU A 221 73.33 -71.91 95.20
C LEU A 221 73.16 -72.21 96.70
N GLN A 222 72.29 -71.47 97.38
CA GLN A 222 72.01 -71.66 98.80
C GLN A 222 71.30 -73.00 99.09
N ILE A 223 70.40 -73.43 98.19
CA ILE A 223 69.78 -74.76 98.25
C ILE A 223 70.84 -75.86 98.10
N VAL A 224 71.73 -75.78 97.10
CA VAL A 224 72.78 -76.78 96.88
C VAL A 224 73.74 -76.88 98.08
N GLN A 225 74.07 -75.76 98.73
CA GLN A 225 74.87 -75.77 99.96
C GLN A 225 74.18 -76.57 101.07
N LEU A 226 72.92 -76.26 101.37
CA LEU A 226 72.12 -76.98 102.37
C LEU A 226 71.91 -78.46 102.02
N GLU A 227 71.75 -78.80 100.74
CA GLU A 227 71.68 -80.19 100.28
C GLU A 227 73.01 -80.94 100.50
N THR A 228 74.16 -80.28 100.34
CA THR A 228 75.47 -80.91 100.64
C THR A 228 75.70 -81.14 102.12
N GLU A 229 75.30 -80.20 102.99
CA GLU A 229 75.35 -80.39 104.46
C GLU A 229 74.43 -81.53 104.90
N LEU A 230 73.16 -81.53 104.44
CA LEU A 230 72.20 -82.59 104.73
C LEU A 230 72.69 -83.97 104.26
N LYS A 231 73.40 -84.03 103.12
CA LYS A 231 73.98 -85.28 102.60
C LYS A 231 75.20 -85.75 103.41
N ALA A 232 75.98 -84.82 103.96
CA ALA A 232 77.04 -85.15 104.91
C ALA A 232 76.44 -85.73 106.22
N ASP A 233 75.44 -85.07 106.80
CA ASP A 233 74.73 -85.55 107.99
C ASP A 233 74.09 -86.93 107.79
N LEU A 234 73.49 -87.17 106.62
CA LEU A 234 72.96 -88.49 106.25
C LEU A 234 74.04 -89.57 106.17
N SER A 235 75.27 -89.24 105.76
CA SER A 235 76.40 -90.19 105.78
C SER A 235 76.85 -90.52 107.20
N VAL A 236 77.03 -89.51 108.06
CA VAL A 236 77.37 -89.70 109.49
C VAL A 236 76.29 -90.52 110.21
N LYS A 237 75.02 -90.27 109.91
CA LYS A 237 73.87 -91.04 110.41
C LYS A 237 73.84 -92.48 109.88
N SER A 238 74.28 -92.72 108.65
CA SER A 238 74.41 -94.07 108.08
C SER A 238 75.49 -94.88 108.81
N ASP A 239 76.66 -94.27 109.05
CA ASP A 239 77.76 -94.92 109.77
C ASP A 239 77.39 -95.22 111.24
N LEU A 240 76.65 -94.31 111.89
CA LEU A 240 76.09 -94.53 113.22
C LEU A 240 75.04 -95.65 113.21
N LEU A 241 74.20 -95.75 112.18
CA LEU A 241 73.25 -96.86 112.02
C LEU A 241 73.96 -98.20 111.76
N GLN A 242 75.08 -98.22 111.04
CA GLN A 242 75.87 -99.44 110.83
C GLN A 242 76.55 -99.90 112.12
N LYS A 243 77.11 -98.97 112.90
CA LYS A 243 77.66 -99.26 114.25
C LYS A 243 76.57 -99.74 115.21
N LEU A 244 75.40 -99.10 115.21
CA LEU A 244 74.26 -99.52 116.01
C LEU A 244 73.73 -100.89 115.59
N LYS A 245 73.73 -101.22 114.29
CA LYS A 245 73.40 -102.57 113.81
C LYS A 245 74.39 -103.61 114.31
N ALA A 246 75.69 -103.36 114.21
CA ALA A 246 76.70 -104.28 114.74
C ALA A 246 76.54 -104.49 116.26
N GLU A 247 76.28 -103.42 117.03
CA GLU A 247 75.99 -103.57 118.46
C GLU A 247 74.68 -104.34 118.69
N CYS A 248 73.61 -104.04 117.93
CA CYS A 248 72.36 -104.79 117.94
C CYS A 248 72.55 -106.27 117.59
N GLU A 249 73.44 -106.64 116.67
CA GLU A 249 73.74 -108.03 116.31
C GLU A 249 74.50 -108.73 117.45
N THR A 250 75.47 -108.08 118.11
CA THR A 250 76.08 -108.65 119.34
C THR A 250 75.06 -108.80 120.46
N ARG A 251 74.14 -107.83 120.59
CA ARG A 251 73.08 -107.82 121.60
C ARG A 251 71.93 -108.75 121.28
N GLU A 252 71.70 -109.08 120.00
CA GLU A 252 70.75 -110.08 119.54
C GLU A 252 71.31 -111.49 119.72
N ASN A 253 72.60 -111.73 119.46
CA ASN A 253 73.26 -112.98 119.85
C ASN A 253 73.15 -113.22 121.37
N LEU A 254 73.48 -112.22 122.19
CA LEU A 254 73.28 -112.26 123.65
C LEU A 254 71.79 -112.41 124.03
N ALA A 255 70.87 -111.84 123.25
CA ALA A 255 69.43 -112.00 123.45
C ALA A 255 68.86 -113.29 122.85
N GLU A 256 69.60 -114.04 122.03
CA GLU A 256 69.28 -115.40 121.59
C GLU A 256 69.77 -116.43 122.60
N GLU A 257 70.91 -116.18 123.25
CA GLU A 257 71.26 -116.89 124.49
C GLU A 257 70.21 -116.62 125.56
N ASN A 258 69.82 -115.35 125.77
CA ASN A 258 68.72 -115.00 126.68
C ASN A 258 67.34 -115.52 126.21
N LYS A 259 67.04 -115.63 124.90
CA LYS A 259 65.79 -116.26 124.40
C LYS A 259 65.84 -117.78 124.41
N LYS A 260 67.01 -118.43 124.39
CA LYS A 260 67.11 -119.85 124.77
C LYS A 260 66.76 -120.01 126.25
N LEU A 261 67.21 -119.08 127.10
CA LEU A 261 66.80 -118.96 128.51
C LEU A 261 65.35 -118.44 128.71
N GLN A 262 64.70 -117.81 127.70
CA GLN A 262 63.40 -117.14 127.85
C GLN A 262 62.24 -117.64 126.96
N ILE A 263 62.50 -118.48 125.97
CA ILE A 263 61.51 -119.37 125.36
C ILE A 263 61.36 -120.65 126.20
N GLN A 264 62.29 -120.89 127.13
CA GLN A 264 62.01 -121.58 128.39
C GLN A 264 60.87 -120.88 129.21
N PHE A 265 60.32 -119.69 128.81
CA PHE A 265 59.23 -118.92 129.49
C PHE A 265 57.88 -118.39 128.69
N LEU A 266 57.57 -118.16 127.32
CA LEU A 266 56.44 -117.18 126.71
C LEU A 266 55.63 -117.15 125.21
N LYS A 267 54.50 -116.27 124.74
CA LYS A 267 53.66 -115.82 123.31
C LYS A 267 52.33 -114.68 123.03
N GLN A 268 51.77 -113.97 121.84
CA GLN A 268 50.31 -113.24 121.35
C GLN A 268 49.88 -112.06 120.09
N ARG A 269 48.60 -111.77 119.36
CA ARG A 269 47.74 -110.45 118.68
C ARG A 269 46.83 -110.12 117.21
N ASN A 270 46.04 -108.93 116.76
CA ASN A 270 44.80 -108.57 115.67
C ASN A 270 44.32 -107.13 114.75
N GLU A 271 43.08 -106.79 113.99
CA GLU A 271 42.57 -105.78 112.72
C GLU A 271 41.15 -104.76 112.38
N LEU A 272 40.68 -104.03 111.16
CA LEU A 272 39.42 -102.95 110.75
C LEU A 272 38.79 -102.25 109.23
N ASP A 273 37.65 -101.34 108.92
CA ASP A 273 36.84 -100.78 107.53
C ASP A 273 36.02 -99.27 107.02
N LYS A 274 35.08 -98.92 105.91
CA LYS A 274 34.57 -97.53 105.05
C LYS A 274 33.13 -97.10 104.06
N LEU A 275 32.64 -95.84 103.39
CA LEU A 275 31.31 -95.39 102.40
C LEU A 275 30.88 -94.09 101.22
N LYS A 276 29.62 -93.37 100.79
CA LYS A 276 28.95 -92.66 99.37
C LYS A 276 27.75 -91.35 99.01
N HIS A 277 27.28 -90.63 97.77
CA HIS A 277 26.01 -89.54 97.30
C HIS A 277 25.64 -88.49 95.85
N ARG A 278 24.41 -87.76 95.30
CA ARG A 278 23.97 -86.39 94.31
C ARG A 278 22.74 -85.95 93.02
N VAL A 279 22.09 -84.65 92.57
CA VAL A 279 21.38 -83.86 91.16
C VAL A 279 19.79 -83.06 90.77
N LYS A 280 18.99 -82.16 89.81
CA LYS A 280 18.69 -80.94 88.60
C LYS A 280 17.21 -80.00 88.08
N LEU A 281 16.78 -79.23 86.83
CA LEU A 281 15.62 -78.00 86.38
C LEU A 281 14.93 -77.34 84.82
N HIS A 282 13.73 -76.47 84.42
CA HIS A 282 13.11 -75.57 83.05
C HIS A 282 11.60 -74.59 82.79
N THR A 283 10.72 -73.77 81.84
CA THR A 283 10.26 -72.88 80.41
C THR A 283 8.72 -71.97 80.09
N GLY A 284 7.89 -71.08 79.15
CA GLY A 284 7.47 -70.03 77.83
C GLY A 284 5.84 -69.50 77.20
N GLN A 285 5.04 -68.60 76.25
CA GLN A 285 4.63 -67.24 75.25
C GLN A 285 3.08 -66.89 74.35
N SER A 286 2.27 -65.95 73.44
CA SER A 286 1.74 -64.47 72.68
C SER A 286 0.43 -64.21 71.44
N LYS A 287 -0.40 -63.22 70.62
CA LYS A 287 -1.28 -61.77 70.26
C LYS A 287 -2.21 -61.18 68.79
N SER A 288 -3.27 -60.14 68.49
CA SER A 288 -4.17 -59.51 67.15
C SER A 288 -5.25 -58.07 66.95
N ASN A 289 -6.22 -57.30 66.04
CA ASN A 289 -6.98 -56.76 64.59
C ASN A 289 -8.32 -55.54 64.38
N LYS A 290 -9.21 -54.73 63.45
CA LYS A 290 -9.77 -53.91 62.01
C LYS A 290 -11.17 -52.79 61.84
N ASP A 291 -12.08 -51.98 60.94
CA ASP A 291 -12.77 -51.31 59.49
C ASP A 291 -13.93 -49.94 59.33
N ASN A 292 -14.87 -49.14 58.41
CA ASN A 292 -15.61 -48.59 56.97
C ASN A 292 -16.79 -47.23 56.80
N LYS A 293 -17.72 -46.41 55.91
CA LYS A 293 -18.52 -45.86 54.47
C LYS A 293 -19.49 -44.36 54.28
N HIS A 294 -20.44 -43.57 53.41
CA HIS A 294 -21.39 -43.17 52.02
C HIS A 294 -22.38 -41.71 51.62
N PRO A 295 -23.16 -41.23 50.41
CA PRO A 295 -23.97 -39.83 49.86
C PRO A 295 -25.38 -39.47 48.79
N SER A 296 -25.99 -38.19 48.25
CA SER A 296 -27.35 -37.71 47.30
C SER A 296 -27.89 -36.20 46.50
N ASP A 297 -29.06 -35.89 45.60
CA ASP A 297 -30.14 -34.63 45.16
C ASP A 297 -30.72 -33.73 43.71
N LEU A 298 -31.89 -32.81 43.43
CA LEU A 298 -32.65 -32.08 42.08
C LEU A 298 -33.83 -30.73 41.83
N SER A 299 -34.48 -30.08 40.63
CA SER A 299 -35.64 -28.86 40.30
C SER A 299 -36.39 -28.17 38.81
N PRO A 300 -37.47 -27.13 38.56
CA PRO A 300 -38.46 -26.55 37.29
C PRO A 300 -39.23 -24.99 36.84
N PRO A 301 -40.17 -24.57 35.73
CA PRO A 301 -40.80 -23.15 35.01
C PRO A 301 -42.31 -22.68 34.17
N ASP A 302 -42.79 -21.42 33.50
CA ASP A 302 -44.21 -20.84 32.70
C ASP A 302 -44.60 -19.56 31.50
N ARG A 303 -45.83 -18.73 31.20
CA ARG A 303 -46.57 -18.01 29.84
C ARG A 303 -47.61 -16.61 29.60
N VAL A 304 -48.05 -16.03 28.34
CA VAL A 304 -49.41 -15.33 27.74
C VAL A 304 -49.53 -14.03 26.69
N GLN A 305 -50.73 -13.53 26.12
CA GLN A 305 -51.10 -12.64 24.89
C GLN A 305 -52.30 -11.55 24.95
N GLU A 306 -52.79 -10.90 23.82
CA GLU A 306 -54.08 -10.11 23.65
C GLU A 306 -54.68 -9.95 22.15
N LYS A 307 -55.78 -9.15 21.85
CA LYS A 307 -56.67 -9.18 20.59
C LYS A 307 -57.43 -7.86 20.05
N GLU A 308 -58.22 -7.97 18.91
CA GLU A 308 -59.46 -7.20 18.39
C GLU A 308 -59.43 -5.79 17.66
N CYS A 309 -60.46 -5.17 16.94
CA CYS A 309 -61.57 -5.57 15.97
C CYS A 309 -62.48 -4.39 15.35
N ASN A 310 -63.19 -4.58 14.17
CA ASN A 310 -64.52 -4.03 13.66
C ASN A 310 -64.80 -2.87 12.58
N ARG A 311 -66.08 -2.49 12.31
CA ARG A 311 -66.71 -2.14 10.96
C ARG A 311 -67.96 -1.18 10.98
N ALA A 312 -68.34 -0.47 9.88
CA ALA A 312 -69.65 0.25 9.70
C ALA A 312 -70.08 0.54 8.23
N ASP A 313 -71.40 0.55 7.91
CA ASP A 313 -72.01 0.96 6.61
C ASP A 313 -73.54 1.25 6.74
N SER A 314 -74.05 2.42 6.32
CA SER A 314 -75.50 2.71 6.06
C SER A 314 -75.75 4.17 5.61
N TRP A 315 -75.47 4.52 4.34
CA TRP A 315 -75.55 5.92 3.85
C TRP A 315 -76.05 6.09 2.39
N ILE A 316 -76.64 5.03 1.81
CA ILE A 316 -76.55 4.78 0.35
C ILE A 316 -77.79 5.24 -0.46
N GLN A 317 -78.93 5.51 0.19
CA GLN A 317 -80.23 5.40 -0.50
C GLN A 317 -80.95 6.72 -0.81
N GLU A 318 -80.59 7.84 -0.17
CA GLU A 318 -81.31 9.12 -0.30
C GLU A 318 -80.80 9.99 -1.49
N HIS A 319 -79.56 9.77 -1.92
CA HIS A 319 -78.89 10.54 -2.99
C HIS A 319 -79.34 10.21 -4.43
N GLN A 320 -80.38 9.40 -4.65
CA GLN A 320 -80.61 8.72 -5.94
C GLN A 320 -81.56 9.45 -6.92
N SER A 321 -82.08 10.63 -6.57
CA SER A 321 -83.08 11.38 -7.35
C SER A 321 -82.51 12.54 -8.17
N GLU A 322 -81.78 13.46 -7.52
CA GLU A 322 -81.10 14.59 -8.19
C GLU A 322 -80.00 14.13 -9.15
N THR A 323 -79.42 12.96 -8.88
CA THR A 323 -78.29 12.41 -9.64
C THR A 323 -78.57 12.20 -11.12
N ILE A 324 -79.79 11.96 -11.59
CA ILE A 324 -80.02 11.47 -12.98
C ILE A 324 -79.63 12.49 -14.08
N PRO A 325 -80.12 13.74 -14.10
CA PRO A 325 -79.71 14.73 -15.11
C PRO A 325 -78.25 15.19 -14.94
N GLU A 326 -77.70 15.10 -13.73
CA GLU A 326 -76.28 15.33 -13.48
C GLU A 326 -75.42 14.18 -14.01
N LEU A 327 -75.88 12.94 -13.87
CA LEU A 327 -75.27 11.74 -14.42
C LEU A 327 -75.21 11.78 -15.95
N GLU A 328 -76.17 12.41 -16.63
CA GLU A 328 -76.09 12.57 -18.09
C GLU A 328 -75.06 13.62 -18.53
N LYS A 329 -74.93 14.74 -17.80
CA LYS A 329 -73.85 15.71 -18.02
C LYS A 329 -72.48 15.09 -17.69
N ALA A 330 -72.39 14.39 -16.55
CA ALA A 330 -71.21 13.65 -16.14
C ALA A 330 -70.86 12.53 -17.13
N LYS A 331 -71.84 11.85 -17.74
CA LYS A 331 -71.64 10.87 -18.81
C LYS A 331 -71.07 11.51 -20.08
N GLN A 332 -71.53 12.70 -20.47
CA GLN A 332 -70.92 13.43 -21.60
C GLN A 332 -69.49 13.91 -21.29
N LEU A 333 -69.23 14.34 -20.05
CA LEU A 333 -67.88 14.66 -19.57
C LEU A 333 -66.99 13.41 -19.61
N PHE A 334 -67.41 12.33 -18.95
CA PHE A 334 -66.77 11.01 -18.91
C PHE A 334 -66.54 10.41 -20.30
N CYS A 335 -67.43 10.63 -21.29
CA CYS A 335 -67.16 10.22 -22.68
C CYS A 335 -66.03 11.02 -23.34
N LYS A 336 -65.87 12.31 -23.02
CA LYS A 336 -64.71 13.11 -23.45
C LYS A 336 -63.46 12.70 -22.68
N ASP A 337 -63.56 12.55 -21.38
CA ASP A 337 -62.44 12.20 -20.49
C ASP A 337 -61.93 10.79 -20.75
N ASN A 338 -62.80 9.82 -21.10
CA ASN A 338 -62.39 8.49 -21.57
C ASN A 338 -61.72 8.54 -22.95
N LYS A 339 -62.10 9.47 -23.84
CA LYS A 339 -61.42 9.64 -25.13
C LYS A 339 -60.05 10.31 -24.95
N ILE A 340 -59.96 11.29 -24.05
CA ILE A 340 -58.71 11.96 -23.67
C ILE A 340 -57.78 10.97 -22.93
N SER A 341 -58.29 10.25 -21.94
CA SER A 341 -57.55 9.21 -21.21
C SER A 341 -57.20 8.01 -22.10
N GLY A 342 -58.03 7.67 -23.08
CA GLY A 342 -57.73 6.67 -24.10
C GLY A 342 -56.58 7.09 -25.01
N ASN A 343 -56.57 8.36 -25.45
CA ASN A 343 -55.45 8.93 -26.19
C ASN A 343 -54.17 8.96 -25.34
N TYR A 344 -54.22 9.44 -24.10
CA TYR A 344 -53.07 9.44 -23.19
C TYR A 344 -52.60 8.00 -22.86
N LYS A 345 -53.52 7.03 -22.73
CA LYS A 345 -53.16 5.62 -22.53
C LYS A 345 -52.46 5.04 -23.76
N ALA A 346 -52.92 5.35 -24.96
CA ALA A 346 -52.24 4.95 -26.20
C ALA A 346 -50.88 5.64 -26.38
N GLU A 347 -50.74 6.91 -25.98
CA GLU A 347 -49.45 7.63 -25.98
C GLU A 347 -48.49 7.04 -24.94
N LEU A 348 -48.97 6.74 -23.72
CA LEU A 348 -48.19 6.04 -22.69
C LEU A 348 -47.80 4.63 -23.12
N GLU A 349 -48.68 3.88 -23.80
CA GLU A 349 -48.38 2.55 -24.35
C GLU A 349 -47.33 2.62 -25.47
N ALA A 350 -47.39 3.64 -26.34
CA ALA A 350 -46.38 3.86 -27.38
C ALA A 350 -45.03 4.31 -26.79
N LEU A 351 -45.04 5.18 -25.77
CA LEU A 351 -43.83 5.59 -25.03
C LEU A 351 -43.24 4.42 -24.24
N GLN A 352 -44.07 3.57 -23.64
CA GLN A 352 -43.66 2.35 -22.93
C GLN A 352 -43.05 1.36 -23.92
N GLN A 353 -43.71 1.06 -25.03
CA GLN A 353 -43.16 0.17 -26.07
C GLN A 353 -41.82 0.69 -26.61
N LYS A 354 -41.68 2.02 -26.78
CA LYS A 354 -40.40 2.62 -27.14
C LYS A 354 -39.35 2.42 -26.03
N MET A 355 -39.70 2.69 -24.77
CA MET A 355 -38.81 2.51 -23.61
C MET A 355 -38.33 1.06 -23.47
N ASP A 356 -39.22 0.09 -23.66
CA ASP A 356 -38.89 -1.34 -23.71
C ASP A 356 -37.93 -1.63 -24.87
N SER A 357 -38.21 -1.14 -26.09
CA SER A 357 -37.31 -1.35 -27.24
C SER A 357 -35.93 -0.71 -27.08
N ASP A 358 -35.85 0.48 -26.47
CA ASP A 358 -34.59 1.15 -26.15
C ASP A 358 -33.84 0.37 -25.05
N ARG A 359 -34.52 -0.11 -24.01
CA ARG A 359 -33.92 -0.97 -22.96
C ARG A 359 -33.33 -2.22 -23.57
N ASP A 360 -34.09 -2.95 -24.38
CA ASP A 360 -33.66 -4.23 -24.96
C ASP A 360 -32.41 -4.03 -25.86
N ILE A 361 -32.33 -2.90 -26.57
CA ILE A 361 -31.14 -2.49 -27.34
C ILE A 361 -29.93 -2.19 -26.43
N TYR A 362 -30.13 -1.58 -25.26
CA TYR A 362 -29.04 -1.36 -24.29
C TYR A 362 -28.62 -2.65 -23.59
N GLU A 363 -29.57 -3.55 -23.30
CA GLU A 363 -29.30 -4.86 -22.69
C GLU A 363 -28.47 -5.74 -23.64
N GLN A 364 -28.80 -5.79 -24.93
CA GLN A 364 -27.98 -6.45 -25.95
C GLN A 364 -26.55 -5.87 -26.04
N LYS A 365 -26.38 -4.55 -25.93
CA LYS A 365 -25.05 -3.89 -25.91
C LYS A 365 -24.25 -4.27 -24.66
N LEU A 366 -24.89 -4.32 -23.49
CA LEU A 366 -24.26 -4.74 -22.23
C LEU A 366 -23.89 -6.23 -22.26
N GLU A 367 -24.74 -7.08 -22.81
CA GLU A 367 -24.47 -8.52 -22.95
C GLU A 367 -23.30 -8.76 -23.94
N HIS A 368 -23.24 -8.02 -25.05
CA HIS A 368 -22.11 -8.07 -25.98
C HIS A 368 -20.79 -7.62 -25.33
N GLN A 369 -20.80 -6.51 -24.58
CA GLN A 369 -19.63 -6.06 -23.81
C GLN A 369 -19.22 -7.10 -22.75
N THR A 370 -20.18 -7.74 -22.09
CA THR A 370 -19.92 -8.81 -21.10
C THR A 370 -19.28 -10.03 -21.76
N LYS A 371 -19.73 -10.43 -22.95
CA LYS A 371 -19.14 -11.52 -23.75
C LYS A 371 -17.69 -11.19 -24.17
N LEU A 372 -17.42 -9.95 -24.57
CA LEU A 372 -16.06 -9.49 -24.89
C LEU A 372 -15.15 -9.50 -23.65
N LEU A 373 -15.63 -8.99 -22.52
CA LEU A 373 -14.91 -9.01 -21.23
C LEU A 373 -14.62 -10.45 -20.77
N HIS A 374 -15.58 -11.37 -20.85
CA HIS A 374 -15.37 -12.79 -20.52
C HIS A 374 -14.32 -13.44 -21.43
N THR A 375 -14.33 -13.12 -22.72
CA THR A 375 -13.33 -13.60 -23.69
C THR A 375 -11.92 -13.08 -23.37
N SER A 376 -11.81 -11.79 -23.01
CA SER A 376 -10.55 -11.18 -22.54
C SER A 376 -10.07 -11.81 -21.23
N MET A 377 -10.96 -11.98 -20.25
CA MET A 377 -10.69 -12.63 -18.95
C MET A 377 -10.19 -14.07 -19.14
N ALA A 378 -10.76 -14.82 -20.09
CA ALA A 378 -10.31 -16.17 -20.43
C ALA A 378 -8.90 -16.16 -21.04
N LYS A 379 -8.60 -15.23 -21.97
CA LYS A 379 -7.25 -15.07 -22.56
C LYS A 379 -6.21 -14.62 -21.54
N ILE A 380 -6.58 -13.74 -20.61
CA ILE A 380 -5.73 -13.36 -19.47
C ILE A 380 -5.46 -14.58 -18.58
N LYS A 381 -6.47 -15.42 -18.32
CA LYS A 381 -6.32 -16.64 -17.51
C LYS A 381 -5.40 -17.68 -18.16
N THR A 382 -5.44 -17.87 -19.48
CA THR A 382 -4.49 -18.78 -20.18
C THR A 382 -3.07 -18.23 -20.20
N LEU A 383 -2.89 -16.93 -20.44
CA LEU A 383 -1.57 -16.28 -20.35
C LEU A 383 -0.99 -16.35 -18.93
N GLN A 384 -1.80 -16.14 -17.89
CA GLN A 384 -1.40 -16.32 -16.49
C GLN A 384 -1.14 -17.77 -16.09
N ALA A 385 -1.70 -18.75 -16.79
CA ALA A 385 -1.36 -20.15 -16.62
C ALA A 385 0.03 -20.43 -17.21
N HIS A 386 0.24 -20.10 -18.50
CA HIS A 386 1.54 -20.24 -19.16
C HIS A 386 2.68 -19.52 -18.41
N LEU A 387 2.45 -18.31 -17.90
CA LEU A 387 3.45 -17.59 -17.09
C LEU A 387 3.74 -18.30 -15.75
N ARG A 388 2.74 -18.93 -15.12
CA ARG A 388 2.94 -19.75 -13.92
C ARG A 388 3.71 -21.03 -14.26
N ASP A 389 3.37 -21.71 -15.35
CA ASP A 389 4.05 -22.94 -15.78
C ASP A 389 5.54 -22.67 -16.11
N ILE A 390 5.84 -21.53 -16.73
CA ILE A 390 7.21 -21.03 -16.94
C ILE A 390 7.90 -20.73 -15.60
N THR A 391 7.20 -20.14 -14.62
CA THR A 391 7.76 -19.77 -13.31
C THR A 391 7.99 -20.98 -12.39
N TYR A 392 7.16 -22.02 -12.49
CA TYR A 392 7.21 -23.22 -11.64
C TYR A 392 7.89 -24.43 -12.30
N CYS A 393 8.44 -24.30 -13.51
CA CYS A 393 9.26 -25.34 -14.13
C CYS A 393 10.77 -25.08 -13.86
N PRO A 394 11.42 -25.82 -12.94
CA PRO A 394 12.82 -25.58 -12.55
C PRO A 394 13.81 -26.17 -13.58
N LYS A 395 13.73 -25.74 -14.85
CA LYS A 395 14.63 -26.17 -15.93
C LYS A 395 15.14 -24.98 -16.75
N THR A 396 16.20 -24.37 -16.22
CA THR A 396 17.23 -23.58 -16.92
C THR A 396 16.99 -23.38 -18.41
N HIS A 397 16.42 -22.23 -18.79
CA HIS A 397 16.56 -21.69 -20.14
C HIS A 397 17.50 -20.49 -20.10
N VAL A 398 18.76 -20.75 -20.43
CA VAL A 398 19.75 -19.72 -20.72
C VAL A 398 19.30 -19.02 -21.99
N PHE A 399 19.09 -17.69 -21.93
CA PHE A 399 18.69 -16.89 -23.07
C PHE A 399 19.87 -16.79 -24.06
N ARG A 400 19.93 -17.69 -25.04
CA ARG A 400 20.99 -17.76 -26.06
C ARG A 400 20.45 -17.25 -27.40
N GLN A 401 21.06 -16.19 -27.94
CA GLN A 401 20.73 -15.65 -29.26
C GLN A 401 21.17 -16.56 -30.42
N GLY A 402 20.42 -16.51 -31.52
CA GLY A 402 20.85 -16.96 -32.86
C GLY A 402 19.74 -17.60 -33.68
N VAL A 403 19.70 -17.31 -34.99
CA VAL A 403 18.79 -17.88 -36.02
C VAL A 403 17.32 -17.47 -35.82
N THR A 404 16.87 -16.31 -36.33
CA THR A 404 16.36 -16.03 -37.70
C THR A 404 15.13 -16.85 -38.10
N ASP A 405 14.07 -16.12 -38.47
CA ASP A 405 12.83 -16.53 -39.14
C ASP A 405 12.02 -17.65 -38.43
N GLU A 406 10.79 -17.42 -37.94
CA GLU A 406 9.83 -16.34 -38.20
C GLU A 406 9.47 -15.60 -36.90
N VAL A 407 9.80 -14.31 -36.81
CA VAL A 407 9.14 -13.43 -35.83
C VAL A 407 7.92 -12.84 -36.50
N GLU A 408 6.73 -13.35 -36.16
CA GLU A 408 5.52 -12.55 -36.32
C GLU A 408 5.70 -11.28 -35.49
N GLU A 409 5.97 -10.17 -36.18
CA GLU A 409 6.00 -8.86 -35.58
C GLU A 409 4.59 -8.57 -35.04
N TYR A 410 4.40 -8.76 -33.73
CA TYR A 410 3.17 -8.46 -33.00
C TYR A 410 2.92 -6.95 -32.99
N ASN A 411 2.56 -6.45 -34.17
CA ASN A 411 2.24 -5.07 -34.44
C ASN A 411 1.05 -4.67 -33.57
N PHE A 412 1.30 -3.75 -32.64
CA PHE A 412 0.29 -3.10 -31.81
C PHE A 412 -0.52 -2.05 -32.62
N ASP A 413 -0.86 -2.42 -33.85
CA ASP A 413 -1.74 -1.75 -34.81
C ASP A 413 -3.17 -2.33 -34.69
N GLU A 414 -3.61 -2.60 -33.45
CA GLU A 414 -5.02 -2.36 -33.13
C GLU A 414 -5.32 -0.92 -33.54
N LYS A 415 -6.10 -0.76 -34.61
CA LYS A 415 -6.51 0.56 -35.08
C LYS A 415 -7.32 1.24 -34.00
N ILE A 416 -6.67 2.13 -33.25
CA ILE A 416 -7.32 3.05 -32.33
C ILE A 416 -8.31 3.84 -33.17
N HIS A 417 -9.60 3.54 -33.02
CA HIS A 417 -10.69 4.27 -33.66
C HIS A 417 -10.77 5.66 -33.03
N LEU A 418 -10.03 6.59 -33.61
CA LEU A 418 -10.04 7.99 -33.26
C LEU A 418 -11.37 8.61 -33.68
N LYS A 419 -11.92 9.51 -32.86
CA LYS A 419 -13.02 10.36 -33.31
C LYS A 419 -12.45 11.50 -34.14
N HIS A 420 -13.30 12.13 -34.94
CA HIS A 420 -12.93 13.33 -35.70
C HIS A 420 -12.36 14.41 -34.76
N GLY A 421 -11.07 14.74 -34.94
CA GLY A 421 -10.32 15.66 -34.08
C GLY A 421 -9.51 15.02 -32.94
N GLU A 422 -9.51 13.70 -32.76
CA GLU A 422 -8.64 12.98 -31.82
C GLU A 422 -7.32 12.56 -32.49
N VAL A 423 -6.22 12.64 -31.76
CA VAL A 423 -4.85 12.36 -32.23
C VAL A 423 -4.07 11.62 -31.13
N VAL A 424 -3.16 10.71 -31.52
CA VAL A 424 -2.31 9.99 -30.56
C VAL A 424 -0.90 10.57 -30.54
N ILE A 425 -0.37 10.85 -29.35
CA ILE A 425 1.07 11.00 -29.14
C ILE A 425 1.63 9.69 -28.61
N GLU A 426 2.68 9.19 -29.27
CA GLU A 426 3.56 8.17 -28.71
C GLU A 426 4.83 8.86 -28.17
N LEU A 427 5.23 8.52 -26.94
CA LEU A 427 6.48 8.98 -26.31
C LEU A 427 7.21 7.77 -25.73
N GLN A 428 8.50 7.62 -26.03
CA GLN A 428 9.32 6.52 -25.54
C GLN A 428 10.62 7.05 -24.95
N ILE A 429 10.86 6.70 -23.68
CA ILE A 429 12.13 6.94 -23.00
C ILE A 429 13.00 5.72 -23.27
N VAL A 430 14.08 5.89 -24.05
CA VAL A 430 14.89 4.78 -24.55
C VAL A 430 15.92 4.39 -23.49
N CYS A 431 16.92 5.24 -23.25
CA CYS A 431 18.00 4.97 -22.30
C CYS A 431 18.54 6.24 -21.66
N ALA A 432 19.21 6.12 -20.51
CA ALA A 432 20.04 7.19 -19.96
C ALA A 432 21.54 6.89 -20.11
N LYS A 433 22.34 7.95 -20.11
CA LYS A 433 23.80 7.92 -20.06
C LYS A 433 24.22 8.73 -18.84
N LEU A 434 24.65 8.07 -17.78
CA LEU A 434 25.02 8.73 -16.53
C LEU A 434 26.44 9.31 -16.64
N ALA A 435 26.65 10.54 -16.15
CA ALA A 435 27.95 11.17 -16.21
C ALA A 435 28.92 10.52 -15.19
N PRO A 436 30.24 10.37 -15.52
CA PRO A 436 31.22 9.83 -14.57
C PRO A 436 31.40 10.68 -13.30
N SER A 437 30.97 11.95 -13.31
CA SER A 437 30.84 12.83 -12.14
C SER A 437 29.79 12.32 -11.16
N LEU A 438 28.59 11.98 -11.67
CA LEU A 438 27.50 11.42 -10.87
C LEU A 438 27.93 10.13 -10.19
N LEU A 439 28.45 9.15 -10.93
CA LEU A 439 28.82 7.83 -10.40
C LEU A 439 29.83 7.93 -9.23
N LYS A 440 30.80 8.84 -9.33
CA LYS A 440 31.75 9.13 -8.23
C LYS A 440 31.06 9.69 -6.98
N ASN A 441 30.05 10.55 -7.15
CA ASN A 441 29.31 11.17 -6.06
C ASN A 441 28.23 10.25 -5.47
N LEU A 442 27.75 9.27 -6.23
CA LEU A 442 26.86 8.21 -5.75
C LEU A 442 27.60 7.15 -4.93
N GLY A 443 28.91 6.97 -5.17
CA GLY A 443 29.71 5.88 -4.59
C GLY A 443 29.40 4.50 -5.18
N ASP A 444 28.64 4.45 -6.27
CA ASP A 444 28.06 3.26 -6.89
C ASP A 444 28.36 3.26 -8.39
N SER A 445 28.88 2.14 -8.89
CA SER A 445 29.21 1.94 -10.31
C SER A 445 28.01 1.59 -11.18
N GLU A 446 26.95 1.03 -10.60
CA GLU A 446 25.80 0.48 -11.31
C GLU A 446 24.46 0.83 -10.64
N PRO A 447 24.13 2.13 -10.49
CA PRO A 447 22.98 2.55 -9.70
C PRO A 447 21.64 2.07 -10.28
N CYS A 448 20.76 1.61 -9.40
CA CYS A 448 19.35 1.36 -9.69
C CYS A 448 18.64 2.67 -9.99
N THR A 449 18.20 2.88 -11.23
CA THR A 449 17.61 4.16 -11.68
C THR A 449 16.31 3.99 -12.44
N PHE A 450 15.49 5.05 -12.46
CA PHE A 450 14.27 5.15 -13.26
C PHE A 450 13.96 6.61 -13.60
N CYS A 451 13.16 6.85 -14.64
CA CYS A 451 12.71 8.20 -15.01
C CYS A 451 11.20 8.36 -14.79
N THR A 452 10.76 9.50 -14.25
CA THR A 452 9.35 9.90 -14.20
C THR A 452 9.08 11.11 -15.07
N TYR A 453 7.89 11.15 -15.68
CA TYR A 453 7.48 12.27 -16.53
C TYR A 453 5.96 12.45 -16.56
N SER A 454 5.49 13.68 -16.76
CA SER A 454 4.07 14.03 -16.88
C SER A 454 3.78 14.73 -18.21
N PHE A 455 2.81 14.22 -18.95
CA PHE A 455 2.42 14.76 -20.25
C PHE A 455 1.01 15.35 -20.20
N TYR A 456 0.88 16.63 -20.60
CA TYR A 456 -0.39 17.37 -20.66
C TYR A 456 -1.26 17.17 -19.40
N LEU A 457 -2.54 16.80 -19.55
CA LEU A 457 -3.49 16.56 -18.46
C LEU A 457 -3.49 15.10 -17.96
N PHE A 458 -2.50 14.27 -18.35
CA PHE A 458 -2.41 12.87 -17.94
C PHE A 458 -1.63 12.70 -16.63
N LYS A 459 -1.84 11.55 -15.98
CA LYS A 459 -1.07 11.15 -14.79
C LYS A 459 0.42 11.02 -15.15
N MET A 460 1.28 11.27 -14.16
CA MET A 460 2.71 10.95 -14.23
C MET A 460 2.91 9.47 -14.56
N HIS A 461 3.85 9.20 -15.46
CA HIS A 461 4.32 7.86 -15.83
C HIS A 461 5.72 7.63 -15.26
N SER A 462 6.09 6.37 -15.06
CA SER A 462 7.43 5.94 -14.64
C SER A 462 7.95 4.88 -15.60
N THR A 463 9.24 4.92 -15.91
CA THR A 463 9.94 3.77 -16.50
C THR A 463 10.05 2.63 -15.48
N PRO A 464 10.34 1.38 -15.91
CA PRO A 464 10.88 0.37 -14.99
C PRO A 464 12.19 0.84 -14.34
N VAL A 465 12.52 0.26 -13.19
CA VAL A 465 13.82 0.44 -12.53
C VAL A 465 14.85 -0.45 -13.22
N VAL A 466 15.98 0.13 -13.60
CA VAL A 466 17.07 -0.56 -14.33
C VAL A 466 18.39 -0.27 -13.64
N VAL A 467 19.22 -1.29 -13.52
CA VAL A 467 20.54 -1.25 -12.87
C VAL A 467 21.62 -0.96 -13.91
N GLY A 468 22.57 -0.07 -13.59
CA GLY A 468 23.77 0.15 -14.42
C GLY A 468 24.09 1.60 -14.75
N ASN A 469 25.29 1.83 -15.30
CA ASN A 469 25.77 3.16 -15.71
C ASN A 469 25.10 3.73 -17.00
N ARG A 470 24.47 2.86 -17.79
CA ARG A 470 23.76 3.20 -19.04
C ARG A 470 22.44 2.43 -19.14
N PRO A 471 21.46 2.72 -18.26
CA PRO A 471 20.21 1.96 -18.18
C PRO A 471 19.39 2.11 -19.46
N ASN A 472 18.94 0.98 -20.02
CA ASN A 472 17.99 0.94 -21.13
C ASN A 472 16.59 0.65 -20.57
N TYR A 473 15.71 1.64 -20.64
CA TYR A 473 14.35 1.58 -20.11
C TYR A 473 13.33 1.08 -21.14
N ASP A 474 13.56 1.42 -22.41
CA ASP A 474 12.72 1.17 -23.59
C ASP A 474 11.21 1.37 -23.40
N TYR A 475 10.83 2.30 -22.53
CA TYR A 475 9.47 2.42 -22.02
C TYR A 475 8.63 3.39 -22.83
N LYS A 476 7.58 2.86 -23.47
CA LYS A 476 6.68 3.58 -24.36
C LYS A 476 5.32 3.87 -23.72
N SER A 477 4.91 5.13 -23.72
CA SER A 477 3.56 5.60 -23.41
C SER A 477 2.81 6.04 -24.69
N LYS A 478 1.47 5.97 -24.64
CA LYS A 478 0.57 6.50 -25.68
C LYS A 478 -0.49 7.39 -25.04
N TYR A 479 -0.78 8.53 -25.65
CA TYR A 479 -1.75 9.53 -25.16
C TYR A 479 -2.73 9.88 -26.27
N VAL A 480 -4.04 9.62 -26.08
CA VAL A 480 -5.09 10.03 -27.01
C VAL A 480 -5.64 11.39 -26.57
N VAL A 481 -5.52 12.41 -27.42
CA VAL A 481 -5.87 13.80 -27.08
C VAL A 481 -6.70 14.42 -28.19
N SER A 482 -7.67 15.27 -27.83
CA SER A 482 -8.38 16.12 -28.79
C SER A 482 -7.48 17.28 -29.22
N MET A 483 -7.47 17.60 -30.51
CA MET A 483 -6.73 18.74 -31.07
C MET A 483 -7.51 20.04 -30.83
N ASP A 484 -7.29 20.67 -29.68
CA ASP A 484 -7.87 21.96 -29.33
C ASP A 484 -6.78 23.05 -29.15
N ASP A 485 -7.20 24.31 -29.05
CA ASP A 485 -6.27 25.45 -28.92
C ASP A 485 -5.40 25.37 -27.66
N HIS A 486 -5.91 24.80 -26.57
CA HIS A 486 -5.13 24.60 -25.34
C HIS A 486 -4.01 23.58 -25.56
N PHE A 487 -4.30 22.47 -26.25
CA PHE A 487 -3.30 21.46 -26.59
C PHE A 487 -2.29 21.96 -27.63
N LEU A 488 -2.71 22.71 -28.64
CA LEU A 488 -1.81 23.37 -29.61
C LEU A 488 -0.89 24.41 -28.93
N ASN A 489 -1.42 25.20 -28.00
CA ASN A 489 -0.62 26.11 -27.18
C ASN A 489 0.39 25.35 -26.29
N TYR A 490 -0.04 24.26 -25.66
CA TYR A 490 0.85 23.38 -24.87
C TYR A 490 1.96 22.75 -25.73
N LEU A 491 1.67 22.26 -26.93
CA LEU A 491 2.69 21.72 -27.84
C LEU A 491 3.64 22.82 -28.36
N SER A 492 3.16 24.05 -28.59
CA SER A 492 3.98 25.13 -29.16
C SER A 492 4.90 25.84 -28.18
N ARG A 493 4.53 25.92 -26.90
CA ARG A 493 5.28 26.62 -25.83
C ARG A 493 5.77 25.72 -24.70
N GLY A 494 5.18 24.54 -24.54
CA GLY A 494 5.41 23.66 -23.40
C GLY A 494 6.61 22.73 -23.55
N SER A 495 7.00 22.18 -22.40
CA SER A 495 7.97 21.10 -22.27
C SER A 495 7.45 20.04 -21.30
N VAL A 496 8.02 18.84 -21.38
CA VAL A 496 7.84 17.79 -20.38
C VAL A 496 9.07 17.77 -19.50
N THR A 497 8.90 17.95 -18.20
CA THR A 497 9.94 17.62 -17.23
C THR A 497 10.11 16.10 -17.19
N VAL A 498 11.35 15.63 -17.38
CA VAL A 498 11.75 14.24 -17.15
C VAL A 498 12.73 14.23 -15.98
N ASP A 499 12.31 13.64 -14.87
CA ASP A 499 13.11 13.53 -13.65
C ASP A 499 13.78 12.15 -13.60
N LEU A 500 15.09 12.12 -13.38
CA LEU A 500 15.85 10.89 -13.15
C LEU A 500 15.97 10.65 -11.64
N HIS A 501 15.61 9.44 -11.20
CA HIS A 501 15.67 9.01 -9.81
C HIS A 501 16.66 7.86 -9.61
N GLN A 502 17.24 7.77 -8.42
CA GLN A 502 17.85 6.55 -7.90
C GLN A 502 16.86 5.86 -6.95
N ALA A 503 16.64 4.56 -7.13
CA ALA A 503 15.92 3.72 -6.18
C ALA A 503 16.90 3.20 -5.10
N ILE A 504 16.54 3.36 -3.83
CA ILE A 504 17.36 3.00 -2.66
C ILE A 504 16.50 2.17 -1.69
N GLY A 505 16.45 0.86 -1.92
CA GLY A 505 15.62 -0.05 -1.15
C GLY A 505 14.12 0.17 -1.42
N ALA A 506 13.42 0.77 -0.44
CA ALA A 506 12.01 1.12 -0.56
C ALA A 506 11.77 2.60 -0.94
N ASP A 507 12.78 3.46 -0.76
CA ASP A 507 12.72 4.89 -1.04
C ASP A 507 13.38 5.24 -2.38
N TRP A 508 13.23 6.48 -2.82
CA TRP A 508 13.93 7.01 -3.99
C TRP A 508 14.39 8.45 -3.76
N ARG A 509 15.41 8.89 -4.52
CA ARG A 509 15.83 10.29 -4.59
C ARG A 509 15.94 10.77 -6.03
N THR A 510 15.45 11.97 -6.30
CA THR A 510 15.69 12.67 -7.57
C THR A 510 17.18 13.00 -7.66
N LEU A 511 17.82 12.62 -8.76
CA LEU A 511 19.22 12.96 -9.05
C LEU A 511 19.33 14.25 -9.86
N ALA A 512 18.46 14.40 -10.86
CA ALA A 512 18.46 15.51 -11.82
C ALA A 512 17.14 15.58 -12.58
N SER A 513 16.87 16.73 -13.18
CA SER A 513 15.70 16.99 -14.04
C SER A 513 16.17 17.50 -15.40
N GLY A 514 15.40 17.19 -16.45
CA GLY A 514 15.65 17.70 -17.81
C GLY A 514 14.36 18.11 -18.50
N GLN A 515 14.44 19.08 -19.42
CA GLN A 515 13.28 19.59 -20.15
C GLN A 515 13.26 19.10 -21.60
N LEU A 516 12.20 18.36 -21.94
CA LEU A 516 11.91 17.87 -23.29
C LEU A 516 10.99 18.89 -24.01
N PRO A 517 11.44 19.56 -25.09
CA PRO A 517 10.65 20.59 -25.76
C PRO A 517 9.65 20.01 -26.76
N LEU A 518 8.36 20.33 -26.62
CA LEU A 518 7.29 19.72 -27.43
C LEU A 518 7.11 20.34 -28.83
N GLN A 519 7.64 21.55 -29.07
CA GLN A 519 7.47 22.32 -30.31
C GLN A 519 7.95 21.57 -31.57
N GLN A 520 8.76 20.52 -31.42
CA GLN A 520 9.23 19.71 -32.53
C GLN A 520 8.10 18.87 -33.16
N LEU A 521 7.12 18.39 -32.37
CA LEU A 521 5.98 17.59 -32.84
C LEU A 521 5.12 18.30 -33.89
N LEU A 522 4.96 19.62 -33.76
CA LEU A 522 4.19 20.45 -34.70
C LEU A 522 4.88 20.63 -36.07
N LYS A 523 6.15 20.20 -36.21
CA LYS A 523 6.95 20.44 -37.42
C LYS A 523 7.09 19.20 -38.32
N GLN A 524 6.85 17.98 -37.82
CA GLN A 524 7.10 16.74 -38.55
C GLN A 524 6.17 15.58 -38.15
N ASP A 525 5.45 14.99 -39.12
CA ASP A 525 4.65 13.75 -38.96
C ASP A 525 5.51 12.45 -38.85
N ARG A 526 6.71 12.54 -38.26
CA ARG A 526 7.69 11.44 -38.20
C ARG A 526 8.10 11.16 -36.74
N LYS A 527 8.80 10.04 -36.51
CA LYS A 527 9.46 9.77 -35.22
C LYS A 527 10.60 10.78 -35.03
N ILE A 528 10.38 11.75 -34.15
CA ILE A 528 11.38 12.72 -33.70
C ILE A 528 12.20 12.03 -32.62
N HIS A 529 13.52 12.02 -32.78
CA HIS A 529 14.45 11.47 -31.81
C HIS A 529 15.24 12.63 -31.20
N GLY A 530 15.53 12.56 -29.90
CA GLY A 530 16.26 13.61 -29.20
C GLY A 530 16.95 13.11 -27.94
N THR A 531 17.79 13.97 -27.37
CA THR A 531 18.51 13.73 -26.13
C THR A 531 18.29 14.90 -25.19
N ILE A 532 17.73 14.64 -24.02
CA ILE A 532 17.56 15.61 -22.92
C ILE A 532 18.87 15.65 -22.13
N GLN A 533 19.39 16.84 -21.80
CA GLN A 533 20.42 16.96 -20.77
C GLN A 533 19.75 16.96 -19.39
N LEU A 534 20.30 16.21 -18.45
CA LEU A 534 19.84 16.14 -17.07
C LEU A 534 20.77 16.97 -16.19
N ASP A 535 20.23 18.04 -15.62
CA ASP A 535 20.97 18.93 -14.73
C ASP A 535 20.40 18.87 -13.32
N SER A 536 21.27 19.05 -12.33
CA SER A 536 20.98 18.98 -10.90
C SER A 536 21.48 20.25 -10.21
N ALA A 537 20.67 20.80 -9.30
CA ALA A 537 21.02 22.01 -8.56
C ALA A 537 22.27 21.82 -7.67
N GLU A 538 22.56 20.57 -7.25
CA GLU A 538 23.68 20.24 -6.38
C GLU A 538 24.91 19.73 -7.15
N LEU A 539 24.70 18.97 -8.23
CA LEU A 539 25.75 18.20 -8.92
C LEU A 539 26.11 18.74 -10.31
N GLY A 540 25.44 19.79 -10.79
CA GLY A 540 25.60 20.27 -12.16
C GLY A 540 25.04 19.26 -13.17
N SER A 541 25.73 19.07 -14.29
CA SER A 541 25.25 18.14 -15.33
C SER A 541 25.51 16.68 -14.94
N VAL A 542 24.42 15.92 -14.84
CA VAL A 542 24.34 14.58 -14.25
C VAL A 542 24.32 13.47 -15.31
N GLY A 543 23.90 13.80 -16.53
CA GLY A 543 23.86 12.84 -17.64
C GLY A 543 22.89 13.28 -18.74
N SER A 544 22.46 12.34 -19.56
CA SER A 544 21.50 12.61 -20.64
C SER A 544 20.54 11.46 -20.89
N VAL A 545 19.29 11.75 -21.24
CA VAL A 545 18.24 10.77 -21.58
C VAL A 545 17.93 10.82 -23.07
N ASP A 546 18.09 9.70 -23.77
CA ASP A 546 17.64 9.55 -25.16
C ASP A 546 16.15 9.18 -25.20
N TYR A 547 15.39 9.86 -26.05
CA TYR A 547 13.96 9.64 -26.24
C TYR A 547 13.60 9.65 -27.73
N TRP A 548 12.42 9.12 -28.04
CA TRP A 548 11.72 9.45 -29.27
C TRP A 548 10.24 9.72 -29.03
N MET A 549 9.63 10.51 -29.90
CA MET A 549 8.22 10.87 -29.87
C MET A 549 7.63 10.92 -31.28
N ARG A 550 6.31 10.77 -31.39
CA ARG A 550 5.59 10.86 -32.67
C ARG A 550 4.15 11.31 -32.46
N LEU A 551 3.67 12.20 -33.33
CA LEU A 551 2.24 12.46 -33.51
C LEU A 551 1.66 11.46 -34.53
N VAL A 552 0.48 10.92 -34.25
CA VAL A 552 -0.22 9.95 -35.11
C VAL A 552 -1.68 10.40 -35.28
N THR A 553 -2.00 10.86 -36.47
CA THR A 553 -3.35 11.21 -36.95
C THR A 553 -3.98 10.03 -37.69
N GLU A 554 -5.32 9.99 -37.77
CA GLU A 554 -6.03 8.95 -38.54
C GLU A 554 -5.89 9.17 -40.07
N SER A 555 -5.88 10.42 -40.52
CA SER A 555 -5.61 10.80 -41.91
C SER A 555 -4.19 11.31 -42.11
N ARG A 556 -3.55 10.93 -43.23
CA ARG A 556 -2.26 11.47 -43.68
C ARG A 556 -2.37 12.86 -44.34
N GLN A 557 -3.35 13.66 -43.94
CA GLN A 557 -3.44 15.08 -44.30
C GLN A 557 -2.57 15.86 -43.31
N SER A 558 -1.88 16.89 -43.77
CA SER A 558 -0.84 17.51 -42.95
C SER A 558 -1.47 18.38 -41.87
N ILE A 559 -0.82 18.46 -40.70
CA ILE A 559 -1.30 19.28 -39.56
C ILE A 559 -1.56 20.74 -39.97
N LYS A 560 -0.91 21.22 -41.03
CA LYS A 560 -1.09 22.56 -41.63
C LYS A 560 -2.53 22.82 -42.08
N ASP A 561 -3.21 21.78 -42.56
CA ASP A 561 -4.51 21.88 -43.24
C ASP A 561 -5.67 22.06 -42.24
N THR A 562 -5.47 21.73 -40.96
CA THR A 562 -6.45 21.92 -39.88
C THR A 562 -6.35 23.28 -39.18
N VAL A 563 -5.30 24.06 -39.46
CA VAL A 563 -5.02 25.35 -38.79
C VAL A 563 -5.68 26.55 -39.49
N ILE A 564 -6.38 26.35 -40.60
CA ILE A 564 -7.06 27.44 -41.33
C ILE A 564 -8.52 27.06 -41.68
N PRO A 565 -9.47 27.66 -40.94
CA PRO A 565 -10.64 28.24 -41.60
C PRO A 565 -10.90 29.68 -41.11
N GLY A 566 -10.30 30.66 -41.79
CA GLY A 566 -10.69 32.08 -41.69
C GLY A 566 -9.85 32.95 -40.74
N GLY A 567 -8.77 33.55 -41.24
CA GLY A 567 -8.05 34.62 -40.55
C GLY A 567 -6.60 34.78 -41.00
N ASP A 568 -6.29 35.82 -41.78
CA ASP A 568 -4.92 36.20 -42.11
C ASP A 568 -4.21 36.81 -40.89
N ILE A 569 -3.59 35.96 -40.06
CA ILE A 569 -2.73 36.37 -38.94
C ILE A 569 -1.28 35.93 -39.20
N SER A 570 -0.66 36.62 -40.15
CA SER A 570 0.77 37.00 -40.18
C SER A 570 1.80 36.08 -39.47
N TYR A 571 2.06 34.89 -40.04
CA TYR A 571 3.29 34.13 -39.77
C TYR A 571 4.57 34.78 -40.38
N SER A 572 4.60 36.10 -40.51
CA SER A 572 5.72 36.92 -40.99
C SER A 572 6.52 37.59 -39.87
N LEU A 573 5.89 37.88 -38.72
CA LEU A 573 6.47 38.72 -37.64
C LEU A 573 7.51 38.04 -36.72
N LEU A 574 7.95 36.83 -37.05
CA LEU A 574 9.06 36.14 -36.34
C LEU A 574 10.29 35.88 -37.22
N ALA A 575 10.28 36.34 -38.49
CA ALA A 575 11.41 36.15 -39.42
C ALA A 575 12.39 37.34 -39.48
N GLU A 576 11.96 38.55 -39.09
CA GLU A 576 12.77 39.77 -39.29
C GLU A 576 13.78 40.04 -38.16
N ALA A 577 13.70 39.31 -37.04
CA ALA A 577 14.56 39.50 -35.85
C ALA A 577 16.03 39.03 -36.02
N GLN A 578 16.50 38.75 -37.25
CA GLN A 578 17.88 38.32 -37.53
C GLN A 578 18.63 39.14 -38.59
N ASN A 579 18.00 40.15 -39.23
CA ASN A 579 18.66 40.97 -40.24
C ASN A 579 18.74 42.46 -39.84
N LEU A 580 19.59 42.77 -38.86
CA LEU A 580 19.90 44.16 -38.47
C LEU A 580 21.40 44.48 -38.47
N HIS A 581 22.16 43.82 -39.34
CA HIS A 581 23.49 44.27 -39.77
C HIS A 581 23.37 45.06 -41.07
N LEU A 582 23.29 46.40 -41.00
CA LEU A 582 23.81 47.39 -41.98
C LEU A 582 23.36 48.82 -41.59
N LEU A 583 24.25 49.57 -40.91
CA LEU A 583 24.02 50.98 -40.58
C LEU A 583 24.43 51.91 -41.73
N PRO A 584 23.53 52.74 -42.31
CA PRO A 584 23.93 53.88 -43.12
C PRO A 584 24.43 55.02 -42.21
N LYS A 585 25.66 55.51 -42.45
CA LYS A 585 26.27 56.60 -41.68
C LYS A 585 25.63 57.95 -42.05
N VAL A 586 24.97 58.61 -41.09
CA VAL A 586 24.62 60.03 -41.18
C VAL A 586 25.24 60.79 -40.01
N LYS A 587 25.96 61.88 -40.31
CA LYS A 587 26.66 62.70 -39.32
C LYS A 587 25.68 63.73 -38.72
N TYR A 588 25.72 63.90 -37.39
CA TYR A 588 25.26 65.13 -36.75
C TYR A 588 26.41 65.83 -36.03
N LYS A 589 26.28 67.16 -35.90
CA LYS A 589 27.40 68.11 -35.84
C LYS A 589 27.52 68.71 -34.45
N THR A 590 28.60 68.37 -33.74
CA THR A 590 28.92 68.96 -32.43
C THR A 590 29.15 70.45 -32.56
N ILE A 591 28.44 71.26 -31.76
CA ILE A 591 28.75 72.66 -31.48
C ILE A 591 28.63 72.85 -29.96
N THR A 592 29.62 73.53 -29.37
CA THR A 592 29.81 73.70 -27.93
C THR A 592 29.28 75.03 -27.41
N ASN A 593 28.76 75.06 -26.16
CA ASN A 593 28.85 76.14 -25.14
C ASN A 593 27.89 75.80 -23.97
N GLY A 594 28.13 76.13 -22.69
CA GLY A 594 29.36 76.62 -22.06
C GLY A 594 29.21 77.03 -20.57
N ARG A 595 29.97 76.37 -19.67
CA ARG A 595 30.52 76.85 -18.37
C ARG A 595 29.63 77.47 -17.23
N HIS A 596 29.72 76.81 -16.05
CA HIS A 596 29.71 77.36 -14.67
C HIS A 596 28.39 78.00 -14.13
N ALA A 597 28.15 78.23 -12.81
CA ALA A 597 28.98 78.09 -11.60
C ALA A 597 28.16 77.86 -10.31
N LYS A 598 28.78 77.31 -9.23
CA LYS A 598 28.31 77.25 -7.80
C LYS A 598 27.03 76.40 -7.62
N GLY A 599 26.70 75.75 -6.49
CA GLY A 599 27.04 75.76 -5.07
C GLY A 599 25.74 75.33 -4.32
N SER A 600 25.66 74.84 -3.09
CA SER A 600 26.64 74.62 -2.00
C SER A 600 25.95 73.85 -0.84
N HIS A 601 26.68 73.02 -0.08
CA HIS A 601 26.26 72.45 1.24
C HIS A 601 25.02 71.50 1.25
N SER A 602 24.82 70.57 2.20
CA SER A 602 25.71 69.92 3.19
C SER A 602 24.99 68.73 3.87
N LEU A 603 25.75 67.94 4.64
CA LEU A 603 25.30 67.07 5.75
C LEU A 603 24.44 65.83 5.43
N ILE A 604 25.11 64.67 5.54
CA ILE A 604 24.53 63.45 6.11
C ILE A 604 24.28 63.71 7.62
N PRO A 605 23.31 63.04 8.27
CA PRO A 605 23.72 61.86 9.04
C PRO A 605 22.77 60.65 8.91
N GLN A 606 23.33 59.45 9.09
CA GLN A 606 22.57 58.26 9.43
C GLN A 606 22.08 58.36 10.89
N ILE A 607 21.03 57.62 11.25
CA ILE A 607 20.89 56.89 12.52
C ILE A 607 19.74 55.89 12.38
N THR A 608 19.98 54.65 12.83
CA THR A 608 19.06 53.48 12.87
C THR A 608 18.25 53.21 11.60
#